data_AF-A0A8C1P9N9-F1
#
_entry.id   AF-A0A8C1P9N9-F1
#
_cell.length_a   1.000
_cell.length_b   1.000
_cell.length_c   1.000
_cell.angle_alpha   90.00
_cell.angle_beta   90.00
_cell.angle_gamma   90.00
#
_symmetry.space_group_name_H-M   'P 1'
#
loop_
_entity.id
_entity.type
_entity.pdbx_description
1 polymer ?
#
loop_
_entity_poly.entity_id
_entity_poly.type
_entity_poly.pdbx_seq_one_letter_code
_entity_poly.pdbx_strand_id
1 'polypeptide(L)'
;MSLLTLRRNFFNVHVITTTKIYRENCLNEAKTEGKSELIPSIKFRHSCLLRNQRCIAAYLYDRLLRIRALRWEYGSVLPTTIRFHMCAEEMEWFNQYKKSLATYMRSIGGEEGLDITQDMKPPKSLYIEVRCLKDHGEFEIDDGTVILLKKNSQHFLPRWKCEQLIRQGVLEHVIS
;
A
#
# COMPACT_ATOMS: atom_id res chain seq x y z
N MET A 1 -3.86 -16.40 -7.10
CA MET A 1 -4.09 -15.49 -8.25
C MET A 1 -3.09 -14.35 -8.14
N SER A 2 -2.04 -14.33 -8.98
CA SER A 2 -0.91 -13.41 -8.77
C SER A 2 -1.29 -11.94 -9.01
N LEU A 3 -0.63 -11.00 -8.33
CA LEU A 3 -0.77 -9.54 -8.55
C LEU A 3 -0.58 -9.12 -10.03
N LEU A 4 0.14 -9.93 -10.81
CA LEU A 4 0.29 -9.76 -12.27
C LEU A 4 -1.02 -10.01 -13.04
N THR A 5 -1.90 -10.86 -12.54
CA THR A 5 -3.20 -11.17 -13.14
C THR A 5 -4.19 -10.02 -12.94
N LEU A 6 -4.16 -9.35 -11.78
CA LEU A 6 -4.96 -8.13 -11.54
C LEU A 6 -4.44 -6.93 -12.36
N ARG A 7 -3.12 -6.82 -12.53
CA ARG A 7 -2.46 -5.82 -13.40
C ARG A 7 -2.94 -5.92 -14.86
N ARG A 8 -3.33 -7.12 -15.30
CA ARG A 8 -3.83 -7.38 -16.65
C ARG A 8 -5.33 -7.14 -16.78
N ASN A 9 -6.17 -7.46 -15.79
CA ASN A 9 -7.61 -7.58 -16.05
C ASN A 9 -8.40 -6.27 -15.96
N PHE A 10 -8.08 -5.35 -15.06
CA PHE A 10 -8.87 -4.10 -14.93
C PHE A 10 -8.51 -3.07 -16.02
N PHE A 11 -7.23 -2.98 -16.38
CA PHE A 11 -6.75 -2.06 -17.42
C PHE A 11 -7.05 -2.54 -18.84
N ASN A 12 -6.99 -3.85 -19.10
CA ASN A 12 -7.20 -4.32 -20.47
C ASN A 12 -8.64 -4.14 -20.94
N VAL A 13 -9.67 -4.35 -20.11
CA VAL A 13 -11.06 -4.34 -20.61
C VAL A 13 -11.44 -2.97 -21.18
N HIS A 14 -11.17 -1.88 -20.46
CA HIS A 14 -11.46 -0.53 -20.97
C HIS A 14 -10.53 -0.11 -22.12
N VAL A 15 -9.21 -0.34 -22.02
CA VAL A 15 -8.28 -0.03 -23.12
C VAL A 15 -8.68 -0.77 -24.40
N ILE A 16 -8.94 -2.08 -24.31
CA ILE A 16 -9.38 -2.91 -25.43
C ILE A 16 -10.66 -2.37 -26.04
N THR A 17 -11.64 -2.01 -25.21
CA THR A 17 -12.93 -1.47 -25.66
C THR A 17 -12.77 -0.14 -26.39
N THR A 18 -11.97 0.79 -25.85
CA THR A 18 -11.68 2.09 -26.49
C THR A 18 -10.92 1.93 -27.81
N THR A 19 -9.93 1.03 -27.88
CA THR A 19 -9.24 0.72 -29.15
C THR A 19 -10.13 0.02 -30.17
N LYS A 20 -11.07 -0.82 -29.72
CA LYS A 20 -12.03 -1.50 -30.59
C LYS A 20 -13.00 -0.49 -31.23
N ILE A 21 -13.59 0.39 -30.42
CA ILE A 21 -14.49 1.46 -30.89
C ILE A 21 -13.75 2.41 -31.84
N TYR A 22 -12.49 2.78 -31.53
CA TYR A 22 -11.68 3.59 -32.44
C TYR A 22 -11.46 2.91 -33.79
N ARG A 23 -11.12 1.60 -33.80
CA ARG A 23 -10.95 0.84 -35.06
C ARG A 23 -12.25 0.77 -35.84
N GLU A 24 -13.38 0.48 -35.19
CA GLU A 24 -14.70 0.44 -35.83
C GLU A 24 -15.07 1.79 -36.43
N ASN A 25 -14.85 2.89 -35.72
CA ASN A 25 -15.10 4.25 -36.22
C ASN A 25 -14.21 4.60 -37.43
N CYS A 26 -12.93 4.26 -37.39
CA CYS A 26 -12.04 4.48 -38.55
C CYS A 26 -12.46 3.64 -39.77
N LEU A 27 -12.89 2.39 -39.56
CA LEU A 27 -13.37 1.50 -40.63
C LEU A 27 -14.71 1.97 -41.21
N ASN A 28 -15.60 2.52 -40.39
CA ASN A 28 -16.88 3.05 -40.84
C ASN A 28 -16.71 4.34 -41.67
N GLU A 29 -15.84 5.24 -41.22
CA GLU A 29 -15.53 6.48 -41.96
C GLU A 29 -14.78 6.19 -43.27
N ALA A 30 -13.88 5.19 -43.30
CA ALA A 30 -13.19 4.78 -44.52
C ALA A 30 -14.12 4.20 -45.60
N LYS A 31 -15.33 3.74 -45.23
CA LYS A 31 -16.34 3.22 -46.16
C LYS A 31 -17.27 4.30 -46.72
N THR A 32 -17.21 5.53 -46.21
CA THR A 32 -18.13 6.62 -46.58
C THR A 32 -17.39 7.63 -47.46
N GLU A 33 -17.75 7.75 -48.74
CA GLU A 33 -17.15 8.73 -49.66
C GLU A 33 -17.39 10.16 -49.16
N GLY A 34 -16.33 10.98 -49.13
CA GLY A 34 -16.39 12.41 -48.75
C GLY A 34 -16.11 12.76 -47.28
N LYS A 35 -15.89 11.79 -46.37
CA LYS A 35 -15.62 12.07 -44.94
C LYS A 35 -14.15 11.94 -44.50
N SER A 36 -13.21 11.80 -45.44
CA SER A 36 -11.77 11.66 -45.13
C SER A 36 -11.20 12.82 -44.31
N GLU A 37 -11.82 14.00 -44.36
CA GLU A 37 -11.43 15.19 -43.59
C GLU A 37 -11.66 15.03 -42.07
N LEU A 38 -12.50 14.09 -41.64
CA LEU A 38 -12.79 13.84 -40.21
C LEU A 38 -11.77 12.90 -39.56
N ILE A 39 -10.97 12.17 -40.34
CA ILE A 39 -10.01 11.18 -39.85
C ILE A 39 -8.97 11.82 -38.89
N PRO A 40 -8.37 12.99 -39.18
CA PRO A 40 -7.47 13.68 -38.25
C PRO A 40 -8.14 14.02 -36.91
N SER A 41 -9.39 14.50 -36.94
CA SER A 41 -10.17 14.84 -35.75
C SER A 41 -10.45 13.61 -34.87
N ILE A 42 -10.76 12.48 -35.49
CA ILE A 42 -10.98 11.19 -34.78
C ILE A 42 -9.66 10.71 -34.15
N LYS A 43 -8.56 10.74 -34.91
CA LYS A 43 -7.22 10.39 -34.41
C LYS A 43 -6.81 11.27 -33.23
N PHE A 44 -7.00 12.58 -33.35
CA PHE A 44 -6.69 13.54 -32.29
C PHE A 44 -7.47 13.23 -31.02
N ARG A 45 -8.80 13.08 -31.11
CA ARG A 45 -9.64 12.72 -29.95
C ARG A 45 -9.21 11.40 -29.31
N HIS A 46 -8.90 10.39 -30.12
CA HIS A 46 -8.43 9.09 -29.63
C HIS A 46 -7.08 9.20 -28.90
N SER A 47 -6.12 9.91 -29.48
CA SER A 47 -4.81 10.13 -28.85
C SER A 47 -4.93 10.91 -27.53
N CYS A 48 -5.78 11.94 -27.48
CA CYS A 48 -6.06 12.69 -26.25
C CYS A 48 -6.67 11.80 -25.17
N LEU A 49 -7.65 10.95 -25.51
CA LEU A 49 -8.26 10.03 -24.56
C LEU A 49 -7.26 9.01 -24.01
N LEU A 50 -6.44 8.41 -24.88
CA LEU A 50 -5.38 7.48 -24.46
C LEU A 50 -4.33 8.16 -23.57
N ARG A 51 -4.00 9.42 -23.86
CA ARG A 51 -3.08 10.21 -23.02
C ARG A 51 -3.67 10.43 -21.64
N ASN A 52 -4.92 10.89 -21.55
CA ASN A 52 -5.62 11.11 -20.28
C ASN A 52 -5.71 9.82 -19.47
N GLN A 53 -6.08 8.71 -20.11
CA GLN A 53 -6.15 7.41 -19.47
C GLN A 53 -4.78 6.98 -18.89
N ARG A 54 -3.70 7.12 -19.66
CA ARG A 54 -2.34 6.79 -19.18
C ARG A 54 -1.90 7.67 -18.02
N CYS A 55 -2.19 8.96 -18.06
CA CYS A 55 -1.85 9.90 -16.99
C CYS A 55 -2.59 9.57 -15.69
N ILE A 56 -3.90 9.33 -15.77
CA ILE A 56 -4.71 8.93 -14.59
C ILE A 56 -4.23 7.59 -14.04
N ALA A 57 -3.96 6.61 -14.92
CA ALA A 57 -3.43 5.31 -14.54
C ALA A 57 -2.10 5.40 -13.79
N ALA A 58 -1.17 6.18 -14.32
CA ALA A 58 0.13 6.39 -13.72
C ALA A 58 0.00 7.04 -12.34
N TYR A 59 -0.84 8.06 -12.21
CA TYR A 59 -1.11 8.73 -10.94
C TYR A 59 -1.69 7.76 -9.90
N LEU A 60 -2.76 7.05 -10.25
CA LEU A 60 -3.41 6.09 -9.34
C LEU A 60 -2.45 4.97 -8.94
N TYR A 61 -1.66 4.46 -9.89
CA TYR A 61 -0.70 3.41 -9.61
C TYR A 61 0.43 3.86 -8.68
N ASP A 62 1.05 5.03 -8.93
CA ASP A 62 2.07 5.59 -8.03
C ASP A 62 1.51 5.80 -6.62
N ARG A 63 0.28 6.33 -6.53
CA ARG A 63 -0.41 6.53 -5.26
C ARG A 63 -0.63 5.20 -4.51
N LEU A 64 -1.05 4.14 -5.19
CA LEU A 64 -1.19 2.80 -4.59
C LEU A 64 0.16 2.22 -4.15
N LEU A 65 1.26 2.47 -4.88
CA LEU A 65 2.59 2.04 -4.46
C LEU A 65 3.03 2.71 -3.15
N ARG A 66 2.74 4.00 -2.99
CA ARG A 66 3.00 4.74 -1.74
C ARG A 66 2.14 4.21 -0.60
N ILE A 67 0.83 4.00 -0.84
CA ILE A 67 -0.08 3.43 0.18
C ILE A 67 0.39 2.03 0.62
N ARG A 68 0.88 1.23 -0.32
CA ARG A 68 1.48 -0.08 -0.01
C ARG A 68 2.70 0.07 0.89
N ALA A 69 3.60 1.01 0.59
CA ALA A 69 4.80 1.26 1.40
C ALA A 69 4.45 1.62 2.85
N LEU A 70 3.37 2.39 3.07
CA LEU A 70 2.90 2.73 4.41
C LEU A 70 2.60 1.50 5.29
N ARG A 71 2.12 0.38 4.71
CA ARG A 71 1.91 -0.87 5.47
C ARG A 71 3.23 -1.44 5.98
N TRP A 72 4.32 -1.28 5.25
CA TRP A 72 5.65 -1.78 5.61
C TRP A 72 6.38 -0.84 6.58
N GLU A 73 6.09 0.46 6.51
CA GLU A 73 6.68 1.48 7.38
C GLU A 73 5.97 1.58 8.75
N TYR A 74 4.64 1.75 8.76
CA TYR A 74 3.86 2.01 9.98
C TYR A 74 3.15 0.78 10.54
N GLY A 75 2.93 -0.26 9.72
CA GLY A 75 2.22 -1.47 10.12
C GLY A 75 0.74 -1.47 9.76
N SER A 76 -0.04 -2.30 10.46
CA SER A 76 -1.47 -2.55 10.16
C SER A 76 -2.38 -1.35 10.48
N VAL A 77 -1.94 -0.48 11.40
CA VAL A 77 -2.67 0.71 11.83
C VAL A 77 -1.90 1.95 11.37
N LEU A 78 -2.55 2.76 10.54
CA LEU A 78 -1.98 4.01 10.06
C LEU A 78 -2.34 5.18 10.99
N PRO A 79 -1.43 6.13 11.21
CA PRO A 79 -1.72 7.40 11.87
C PRO A 79 -2.92 8.14 11.27
N THR A 80 -3.68 8.84 12.10
CA THR A 80 -4.86 9.62 11.67
C THR A 80 -4.50 10.70 10.64
N THR A 81 -3.33 11.31 10.78
CA THR A 81 -2.80 12.32 9.85
C THR A 81 -2.62 11.78 8.44
N ILE A 82 -2.23 10.52 8.29
CA ILE A 82 -2.10 9.84 6.99
C ILE A 82 -3.47 9.46 6.46
N ARG A 83 -4.30 8.86 7.31
CA ARG A 83 -5.66 8.42 6.94
C ARG A 83 -6.53 9.57 6.44
N PHE A 84 -6.35 10.77 6.99
CA PHE A 84 -7.07 11.97 6.57
C PHE A 84 -6.89 12.30 5.08
N HIS A 85 -5.74 11.94 4.50
CA HIS A 85 -5.41 12.21 3.11
C HIS A 85 -5.76 11.05 2.16
N MET A 86 -6.46 10.02 2.62
CA MET A 86 -6.85 8.85 1.83
C MET A 86 -8.34 8.91 1.52
N CYS A 87 -8.73 8.54 0.29
CA CYS A 87 -10.15 8.37 -0.02
C CYS A 87 -10.69 7.03 0.51
N ALA A 88 -12.00 6.84 0.46
CA ALA A 88 -12.66 5.64 1.00
C ALA A 88 -12.20 4.37 0.28
N GLU A 89 -12.06 4.43 -1.04
CA GLU A 89 -11.64 3.32 -1.91
C GLU A 89 -10.19 2.92 -1.64
N GLU A 90 -9.33 3.88 -1.36
CA GLU A 90 -7.93 3.64 -0.99
C GLU A 90 -7.82 2.96 0.37
N MET A 91 -8.66 3.38 1.31
CA MET A 91 -8.73 2.75 2.62
C MET A 91 -9.25 1.32 2.52
N GLU A 92 -10.25 1.08 1.68
CA GLU A 92 -10.73 -0.27 1.38
C GLU A 92 -9.63 -1.13 0.76
N TRP A 93 -8.94 -0.60 -0.26
CA TRP A 93 -7.80 -1.27 -0.88
C TRP A 93 -6.70 -1.61 0.13
N PHE A 94 -6.36 -0.68 1.03
CA PHE A 94 -5.39 -0.90 2.10
C PHE A 94 -5.83 -2.03 3.04
N ASN A 95 -7.12 -2.07 3.40
CA ASN A 95 -7.69 -3.12 4.24
C ASN A 95 -7.68 -4.49 3.54
N GLN A 96 -7.92 -4.55 2.24
CA GLN A 96 -7.80 -5.79 1.46
C GLN A 96 -6.33 -6.22 1.37
N TYR A 97 -5.41 -5.29 1.10
CA TYR A 97 -3.98 -5.56 1.05
C TYR A 97 -3.46 -6.12 2.38
N LYS A 98 -3.73 -5.44 3.51
CA LYS A 98 -3.27 -5.91 4.83
C LYS A 98 -3.84 -7.29 5.19
N LYS A 99 -5.09 -7.58 4.80
CA LYS A 99 -5.70 -8.91 5.00
C LYS A 99 -5.00 -9.98 4.17
N SER A 100 -4.74 -9.72 2.89
CA SER A 100 -4.01 -10.66 2.02
C SER A 100 -2.58 -10.91 2.51
N LEU A 101 -1.88 -9.87 2.99
CA LEU A 101 -0.55 -10.00 3.58
C LEU A 101 -0.61 -10.85 4.86
N ALA A 102 -1.60 -10.64 5.73
CA ALA A 102 -1.79 -11.46 6.93
C ALA A 102 -2.07 -12.94 6.59
N THR A 103 -2.88 -13.21 5.57
CA THR A 103 -3.08 -14.58 5.07
C THR A 103 -1.77 -15.20 4.59
N TYR A 104 -0.95 -14.45 3.87
CA TYR A 104 0.36 -14.92 3.41
C TYR A 104 1.29 -15.22 4.59
N MET A 105 1.39 -14.32 5.57
CA MET A 105 2.22 -14.50 6.76
C MET A 105 1.84 -15.75 7.57
N ARG A 106 0.55 -16.10 7.64
CA ARG A 106 0.10 -17.36 8.26
C ARG A 106 0.40 -18.61 7.44
N SER A 107 0.59 -18.47 6.13
CA SER A 107 0.83 -19.61 5.23
C SER A 107 2.30 -20.06 5.19
N ILE A 108 3.20 -19.27 5.77
CA ILE A 108 4.64 -19.53 5.84
C ILE A 108 5.04 -19.64 7.31
N GLY A 109 6.13 -20.34 7.64
CA GLY A 109 6.60 -20.43 9.03
C GLY A 109 5.97 -21.54 9.89
N GLY A 110 5.33 -22.54 9.27
CA GLY A 110 4.76 -23.68 10.00
C GLY A 110 3.44 -23.33 10.70
N GLU A 111 3.21 -23.88 11.90
CA GLU A 111 1.94 -23.72 12.62
C GLU A 111 1.74 -22.31 13.20
N GLU A 112 2.82 -21.59 13.53
CA GLU A 112 2.72 -20.27 14.16
C GLU A 112 2.70 -19.10 13.17
N GLY A 113 2.98 -19.35 11.89
CA GLY A 113 3.16 -18.30 10.91
C GLY A 113 4.53 -17.62 10.99
N LEU A 114 4.81 -16.69 10.06
CA LEU A 114 5.98 -15.82 10.11
C LEU A 114 5.60 -14.37 9.77
N ASP A 115 5.80 -13.46 10.72
CA ASP A 115 5.65 -12.02 10.47
C ASP A 115 6.89 -11.45 9.76
N ILE A 116 6.86 -11.51 8.44
CA ILE A 116 7.90 -10.94 7.55
C ILE A 116 7.96 -9.41 7.57
N THR A 117 7.08 -8.75 8.33
CA THR A 117 7.13 -7.30 8.48
C THR A 117 8.03 -6.88 9.64
N GLN A 118 8.49 -7.79 10.50
CA GLN A 118 9.50 -7.51 11.54
C GLN A 118 10.94 -7.63 11.02
N ASP A 119 11.92 -7.23 11.83
CA ASP A 119 13.35 -7.58 11.65
C ASP A 119 14.00 -7.05 10.35
N MET A 120 13.58 -5.87 9.88
CA MET A 120 14.14 -5.23 8.67
C MET A 120 15.63 -4.87 8.81
N LYS A 121 16.18 -4.93 10.02
CA LYS A 121 17.60 -4.71 10.32
C LYS A 121 18.12 -5.89 11.15
N PRO A 122 19.35 -6.36 10.90
CA PRO A 122 19.95 -7.42 11.69
C PRO A 122 19.88 -7.11 13.20
N PRO A 123 19.42 -8.06 14.03
CA PRO A 123 19.35 -7.86 15.48
C PRO A 123 20.77 -7.77 16.05
N LYS A 124 21.02 -6.71 16.83
CA LYS A 124 22.30 -6.52 17.55
C LYS A 124 22.27 -7.10 18.96
N SER A 125 21.10 -7.04 19.60
CA SER A 125 20.86 -7.44 20.98
C SER A 125 19.43 -7.96 21.12
N LEU A 126 19.24 -8.92 22.04
CA LEU A 126 17.92 -9.49 22.37
C LEU A 126 17.03 -8.50 23.13
N TYR A 127 17.64 -7.73 24.03
CA TYR A 127 17.00 -6.67 24.80
C TYR A 127 17.56 -5.31 24.40
N ILE A 128 16.72 -4.29 24.51
CA ILE A 128 17.09 -2.91 24.21
C ILE A 128 16.53 -1.97 25.28
N GLU A 129 17.22 -0.86 25.48
CA GLU A 129 16.74 0.24 26.29
C GLU A 129 15.91 1.20 25.43
N VAL A 130 14.68 1.45 25.84
CA VAL A 130 13.74 2.28 25.10
C VAL A 130 13.20 3.40 25.96
N ARG A 131 13.03 4.58 25.36
CA ARG A 131 12.38 5.74 25.97
C ARG A 131 11.01 5.96 25.36
N CYS A 132 10.00 6.17 26.19
CA CYS A 132 8.66 6.53 25.74
C CYS A 132 8.60 8.00 25.32
N LEU A 133 8.16 8.28 24.09
CA LEU A 133 7.99 9.65 23.59
C LEU A 133 6.60 10.22 23.91
N LYS A 134 5.62 9.34 24.15
CA LYS A 134 4.21 9.67 24.39
C LYS A 134 3.63 8.68 25.40
N ASP A 135 2.54 9.07 26.07
CA ASP A 135 1.78 8.15 26.92
C ASP A 135 1.07 7.13 26.04
N HIS A 136 1.34 5.84 26.27
CA HIS A 136 0.74 4.72 25.53
C HIS A 136 -0.18 3.86 26.41
N GLY A 137 -0.05 3.98 27.74
CA GLY A 137 -0.84 3.20 28.69
C GLY A 137 -0.19 1.86 29.02
N GLU A 138 -1.02 0.88 29.34
CA GLU A 138 -0.59 -0.46 29.73
C GLU A 138 -0.07 -1.25 28.52
N PHE A 139 1.07 -1.91 28.72
CA PHE A 139 1.75 -2.71 27.71
C PHE A 139 2.08 -4.08 28.29
N GLU A 140 1.50 -5.12 27.71
CA GLU A 140 1.65 -6.50 28.17
C GLU A 140 2.75 -7.22 27.39
N ILE A 141 3.67 -7.83 28.13
CA ILE A 141 4.67 -8.77 27.62
C ILE A 141 4.08 -10.19 27.68
N ASP A 142 4.57 -11.10 26.85
CA ASP A 142 4.08 -12.47 26.73
C ASP A 142 4.13 -13.28 28.05
N ASP A 143 4.96 -12.87 29.01
CA ASP A 143 5.00 -13.46 30.37
C ASP A 143 3.88 -12.91 31.29
N GLY A 144 2.87 -12.23 30.73
CA GLY A 144 1.77 -11.61 31.46
C GLY A 144 2.16 -10.37 32.27
N THR A 145 3.42 -9.92 32.19
CA THR A 145 3.87 -8.70 32.89
C THR A 145 3.34 -7.46 32.18
N VAL A 146 2.60 -6.63 32.92
CA VAL A 146 2.05 -5.36 32.43
C VAL A 146 2.94 -4.19 32.85
N ILE A 147 3.38 -3.39 31.89
CA ILE A 147 4.24 -2.23 32.08
C ILE A 147 3.49 -0.97 31.66
N LEU A 148 3.53 0.06 32.49
CA LEU A 148 2.90 1.33 32.18
C LEU A 148 3.87 2.25 31.42
N LEU A 149 3.60 2.46 30.13
CA LEU A 149 4.40 3.33 29.26
C LEU A 149 3.94 4.79 29.38
N LYS A 150 4.60 5.54 30.27
CA LYS A 150 4.44 6.99 30.43
C LYS A 150 5.49 7.76 29.65
N LYS A 151 5.14 8.95 29.16
CA LYS A 151 6.06 9.86 28.47
C LYS A 151 7.34 10.09 29.29
N ASN A 152 8.48 10.04 28.60
CA ASN A 152 9.85 10.15 29.14
C ASN A 152 10.30 9.04 30.11
N SER A 153 9.48 8.02 30.37
CA SER A 153 9.94 6.83 31.09
C SER A 153 10.87 5.98 30.21
N GLN A 154 11.80 5.26 30.84
CA GLN A 154 12.74 4.36 30.18
C GLN A 154 12.52 2.94 30.67
N HIS A 155 12.60 1.98 29.76
CA HIS A 155 12.35 0.56 30.04
C HIS A 155 13.37 -0.29 29.30
N PHE A 156 13.75 -1.42 29.91
CA PHE A 156 14.61 -2.42 29.28
C PHE A 156 13.75 -3.61 28.85
N LEU A 157 13.50 -3.73 27.54
CA LEU A 157 12.47 -4.62 27.00
C LEU A 157 13.02 -5.50 25.88
N PRO A 158 12.41 -6.67 25.62
CA PRO A 158 12.74 -7.49 24.46
C PRO A 158 12.54 -6.71 23.16
N ARG A 159 13.56 -6.71 22.30
CA ARG A 159 13.58 -5.93 21.06
C ARG A 159 12.38 -6.23 20.16
N TRP A 160 12.08 -7.50 19.97
CA TRP A 160 11.04 -7.98 19.06
C TRP A 160 9.65 -7.42 19.41
N LYS A 161 9.37 -7.14 20.69
CA LYS A 161 8.11 -6.53 21.14
C LYS A 161 8.10 -5.00 20.94
N CYS A 162 9.27 -4.36 21.02
CA CYS A 162 9.40 -2.91 20.87
C CYS A 162 9.40 -2.43 19.42
N GLU A 163 9.79 -3.27 18.45
CA GLU A 163 9.97 -2.83 17.05
C GLU A 163 8.74 -2.12 16.47
N GLN A 164 7.55 -2.65 16.73
CA GLN A 164 6.31 -2.05 16.24
C GLN A 164 6.05 -0.66 16.85
N LEU A 165 6.24 -0.51 18.16
CA LEU A 165 6.05 0.75 18.86
C LEU A 165 7.12 1.79 18.50
N ILE A 166 8.34 1.35 18.18
CA ILE A 166 9.40 2.23 17.66
C ILE A 166 9.00 2.79 16.30
N ARG A 167 8.49 1.95 15.39
CA ARG A 167 8.03 2.41 14.06
C ARG A 167 6.84 3.36 14.11
N GLN A 168 5.96 3.17 15.09
CA GLN A 168 4.83 4.08 15.34
C GLN A 168 5.26 5.41 15.99
N GLY A 169 6.53 5.55 16.40
CA GLY A 169 7.04 6.73 17.09
C GLY A 169 6.50 6.88 18.50
N VAL A 170 6.14 5.76 19.15
CA VAL A 170 5.77 5.70 20.57
C VAL A 170 7.02 5.52 21.42
N LEU A 171 7.94 4.67 20.97
CA LEU A 171 9.22 4.39 21.64
C LEU A 171 10.39 4.88 20.79
N GLU A 172 11.48 5.26 21.47
CA GLU A 172 12.78 5.56 20.87
C GLU A 172 13.82 4.61 21.45
N HIS A 173 14.67 4.03 20.61
CA HIS A 173 15.79 3.20 21.06
C HIS A 173 16.93 4.11 21.55
N VAL A 174 17.29 3.98 22.83
CA VAL A 174 18.42 4.69 23.42
C VAL A 174 19.68 3.94 23.00
N ILE A 175 20.50 4.57 22.15
CA ILE A 175 21.79 4.01 21.74
C ILE A 175 22.83 4.52 22.75
N SER A 176 23.23 3.64 23.65
CA SER A 176 24.36 3.83 24.56
C SER A 176 25.68 3.46 23.88
#